data_AF-A0A812UIG7-F1
#
_entry.id   AF-A0A812UIG7-F1
#
_cell.length_a   1.000
_cell.length_b   1.000
_cell.length_c   1.000
_cell.angle_alpha   90.00
_cell.angle_beta   90.00
_cell.angle_gamma   90.00
#
_symmetry.space_group_name_H-M   'P 1'
#
loop_
_entity.id
_entity.type
_entity.pdbx_description
1 polymer ?
#
loop_
_entity_poly.entity_id
_entity_poly.type
_entity_poly.pdbx_seq_one_letter_code
_entity_poly.pdbx_strand_id
1 'polypeptide(L)'
;MQHGSRRYQTWQTLALHESVAPDKWCVNRADLKYLWQEVWQAIQAAEIQPPLDGSDEFDRVDQQCGPSIYTINQQHIMPVTEEAGKVSWALMRHPDGLDCDLFISHAWQEGVFEFLSKVLHSWPADARHAWCCMLANPQNLDIGALLQSPSRSPFALALQASTYVLVVPNRHCSIYTRLWCGYEAYRAQEEGKMIFIARASNLQQIGAALASTILAGLMGIPTGACTKPLKQDWPEALLCLVAITVAAASATSSSNYCRMLCNRLGAFLCGFMLVFWHTLGSTAMISEAFGEVYLPFLAQIVVVVTSLCFFLLLETDRVSDRITRLEALQLSRGFEGTITKAACSEPADKARIFQEIGDKTDAVDHAISVLLTAGMSSPTLTQVARAGVDIQSAGHAEIALPFAALMTGLFALARVCFQMVYLYKVFFCLDPNSLCGRSACSRLRSVDELKR
;
A
#
# COMPACT_ATOMS: atom_id res chain seq x y z
N MET A 1 7.04 6.21 -30.44
CA MET A 1 5.79 6.38 -31.22
C MET A 1 5.72 7.84 -31.65
N GLN A 2 5.99 8.15 -32.92
CA GLN A 2 5.72 9.49 -33.47
C GLN A 2 4.24 9.54 -33.82
N HIS A 3 3.37 9.84 -32.84
CA HIS A 3 2.04 10.31 -33.20
C HIS A 3 2.22 11.70 -33.77
N GLY A 4 1.97 11.86 -35.08
CA GLY A 4 1.88 13.18 -35.70
C GLY A 4 0.80 13.96 -34.98
N SER A 5 1.22 14.85 -34.08
CA SER A 5 0.30 15.66 -33.29
C SER A 5 -0.55 16.48 -34.25
N ARG A 6 -1.86 16.25 -34.22
CA ARG A 6 -2.81 17.02 -35.03
C ARG A 6 -2.82 18.43 -34.45
N ARG A 7 -2.33 19.41 -35.22
CA ARG A 7 -2.40 20.82 -34.81
C ARG A 7 -3.86 21.28 -34.90
N TYR A 8 -4.43 21.69 -33.77
CA TYR A 8 -5.75 22.31 -33.71
C TYR A 8 -5.65 23.83 -33.93
N GLN A 9 -6.68 24.43 -34.50
CA GLN A 9 -6.89 25.88 -34.45
C GLN A 9 -7.61 26.24 -33.13
N THR A 10 -7.43 27.46 -32.62
CA THR A 10 -7.99 27.88 -31.32
C THR A 10 -9.51 27.66 -31.21
N TRP A 11 -10.29 27.92 -32.27
CA TRP A 11 -11.74 27.66 -32.26
C TRP A 11 -12.08 26.17 -32.21
N GLN A 12 -11.24 25.30 -32.81
CA GLN A 12 -11.42 23.84 -32.72
C GLN A 12 -11.16 23.35 -31.31
N THR A 13 -10.19 23.96 -30.62
CA THR A 13 -9.88 23.66 -29.22
C THR A 13 -11.02 24.06 -28.29
N LEU A 14 -11.63 25.23 -28.49
CA LEU A 14 -12.81 25.66 -27.74
C LEU A 14 -13.97 24.69 -27.99
N ALA A 15 -14.25 24.40 -29.26
CA ALA A 15 -15.28 23.42 -29.63
C ALA A 15 -15.01 22.03 -29.04
N LEU A 16 -13.73 21.62 -28.95
CA LEU A 16 -13.36 20.34 -28.36
C LEU A 16 -13.68 20.29 -26.87
N HIS A 17 -13.27 21.29 -26.09
CA HIS A 17 -13.61 21.36 -24.66
C HIS A 17 -15.11 21.57 -24.40
N GLU A 18 -15.84 22.20 -25.32
CA GLU A 18 -17.30 22.28 -25.25
C GLU A 18 -17.97 20.94 -25.56
N SER A 19 -17.40 20.16 -26.48
CA SER A 19 -17.96 18.87 -26.91
C SER A 19 -17.62 17.70 -25.97
N VAL A 20 -16.48 17.75 -25.29
CA VAL A 20 -16.03 16.71 -24.35
C VAL A 20 -16.27 17.20 -22.94
N ALA A 21 -17.09 16.47 -22.18
CA ALA A 21 -17.42 16.84 -20.82
C ALA A 21 -16.17 16.94 -19.93
N PRO A 22 -16.09 17.89 -18.97
CA PRO A 22 -14.89 18.13 -18.18
C PRO A 22 -14.42 16.97 -17.30
N ASP A 23 -15.36 16.12 -16.88
CA ASP A 23 -15.10 14.86 -16.19
C ASP A 23 -14.47 13.78 -17.08
N LYS A 24 -14.30 14.07 -18.38
CA LYS A 24 -13.57 13.22 -19.33
C LYS A 24 -12.20 13.73 -19.73
N TRP A 25 -11.73 14.84 -19.14
CA TRP A 25 -10.41 15.40 -19.43
C TRP A 25 -9.32 14.68 -18.61
N CYS A 26 -9.25 13.35 -18.77
CA CYS A 26 -8.40 12.48 -17.98
C CYS A 26 -7.18 11.98 -18.74
N VAL A 27 -6.21 11.48 -17.98
CA VAL A 27 -4.99 10.83 -18.47
C VAL A 27 -4.90 9.42 -17.92
N ASN A 28 -4.13 8.55 -18.57
CA ASN A 28 -3.87 7.20 -18.08
C ASN A 28 -2.44 7.07 -17.51
N ARG A 29 -2.11 5.89 -16.95
CA ARG A 29 -0.77 5.63 -16.39
C ARG A 29 0.36 5.77 -17.42
N ALA A 30 0.11 5.48 -18.69
CA ALA A 30 1.12 5.59 -19.75
C ALA A 30 1.41 7.06 -20.07
N ASP A 31 0.42 7.95 -20.03
CA ASP A 31 0.63 9.38 -20.23
C ASP A 31 1.49 9.99 -19.12
N LEU A 32 1.29 9.61 -17.86
CA LEU A 32 2.12 10.10 -16.75
C LEU A 32 3.57 9.60 -16.84
N LYS A 33 3.79 8.35 -17.27
CA LYS A 33 5.15 7.83 -17.54
C LYS A 33 5.80 8.55 -18.72
N TYR A 34 5.02 8.87 -19.74
CA TYR A 34 5.49 9.66 -20.88
C TYR A 34 5.88 11.07 -20.44
N LEU A 35 5.03 11.76 -19.67
CA LEU A 35 5.32 13.09 -19.12
C LEU A 35 6.60 13.07 -18.28
N TRP A 36 6.82 12.04 -17.46
CA TRP A 36 8.06 11.88 -16.70
C TRP A 36 9.29 11.88 -17.63
N GLN A 37 9.22 11.13 -18.72
CA GLN A 37 10.32 11.00 -19.68
C GLN A 37 10.56 12.31 -20.44
N GLU A 38 9.50 12.97 -20.91
CA GLU A 38 9.60 14.24 -21.63
C GLU A 38 10.21 15.34 -20.77
N VAL A 39 9.72 15.49 -19.53
CA VAL A 39 10.26 16.48 -18.58
C VAL A 39 11.72 16.20 -18.28
N TRP A 40 12.08 14.94 -18.04
CA TRP A 40 13.48 14.57 -17.82
C TRP A 40 14.36 14.93 -19.01
N GLN A 41 13.92 14.61 -20.24
CA GLN A 41 14.67 14.95 -21.46
C GLN A 41 14.79 16.47 -21.64
N ALA A 42 13.72 17.23 -21.43
CA ALA A 42 13.71 18.68 -21.54
C ALA A 42 14.65 19.35 -20.51
N ILE A 43 14.76 18.80 -19.29
CA ILE A 43 15.77 19.24 -18.30
C ILE A 43 17.19 18.96 -18.80
N GLN A 44 17.45 17.76 -19.34
CA GLN A 44 18.78 17.41 -19.88
C GLN A 44 19.16 18.26 -21.09
N ALA A 45 18.18 18.65 -21.92
CA ALA A 45 18.35 19.56 -23.04
C ALA A 45 18.45 21.04 -22.63
N ALA A 46 18.33 21.35 -21.33
CA ALA A 46 18.27 22.70 -20.78
C ALA A 46 17.11 23.55 -21.33
N GLU A 47 16.02 22.92 -21.78
CA GLU A 47 14.76 23.58 -22.16
C GLU A 47 13.97 23.98 -20.92
N ILE A 48 14.03 23.15 -19.87
CA ILE A 48 13.48 23.48 -18.55
C ILE A 48 14.63 23.90 -17.64
N GLN A 49 14.54 25.11 -17.07
CA GLN A 49 15.57 25.71 -16.22
C GLN A 49 14.96 26.28 -14.94
N PRO A 50 15.72 26.31 -13.83
CA PRO A 50 15.31 27.04 -12.63
C PRO A 50 14.94 28.49 -12.97
N PRO A 51 13.75 28.99 -12.56
CA PRO A 51 13.37 30.37 -12.77
C PRO A 51 14.39 31.36 -12.18
N LEU A 52 14.61 32.48 -12.88
CA LEU A 52 15.60 33.50 -12.46
C LEU A 52 15.23 34.22 -11.16
N ASP A 53 13.95 34.19 -10.77
CA ASP A 53 13.44 34.81 -9.55
C ASP A 53 13.66 33.96 -8.29
N GLY A 54 14.23 32.75 -8.43
CA GLY A 54 14.47 31.84 -7.32
C GLY A 54 13.20 31.20 -6.75
N SER A 55 12.07 31.30 -7.45
CA SER A 55 10.81 30.68 -7.01
C SER A 55 10.87 29.14 -6.95
N ASP A 56 11.80 28.54 -7.70
CA ASP A 56 11.99 27.08 -7.78
C ASP A 56 13.45 26.71 -8.08
N GLU A 57 14.25 26.54 -7.02
CA GLU A 57 15.65 26.15 -7.09
C GLU A 57 15.82 24.62 -7.17
N PHE A 58 15.37 24.00 -8.26
CA PHE A 58 15.52 22.55 -8.44
C PHE A 58 16.92 22.18 -8.99
N ASP A 59 17.43 21.04 -8.54
CA ASP A 59 18.65 20.44 -9.10
C ASP A 59 18.32 19.64 -10.37
N ARG A 60 19.03 19.92 -11.47
CA ARG A 60 18.83 19.27 -12.77
C ARG A 60 19.19 17.78 -12.76
N VAL A 61 19.98 17.31 -11.77
CA VAL A 61 20.28 15.88 -11.61
C VAL A 61 19.33 15.17 -10.64
N ASP A 62 18.45 15.91 -9.95
CA ASP A 62 17.52 15.32 -8.98
C ASP A 62 16.32 14.67 -9.69
N GLN A 63 16.37 13.34 -9.77
CA GLN A 63 15.27 12.50 -10.28
C GLN A 63 14.19 12.20 -9.22
N GLN A 64 14.39 12.59 -7.96
CA GLN A 64 13.46 12.33 -6.87
C GLN A 64 12.43 13.45 -6.69
N CYS A 65 12.87 14.72 -6.71
CA CYS A 65 11.95 15.87 -6.64
C CYS A 65 11.59 16.38 -8.03
N GLY A 66 12.59 16.81 -8.79
CA GLY A 66 12.41 17.57 -10.03
C GLY A 66 11.89 18.99 -9.79
N PRO A 67 11.64 19.75 -10.88
CA PRO A 67 11.05 21.08 -10.83
C PRO A 67 9.65 21.08 -10.24
N SER A 68 9.23 22.20 -9.66
CA SER A 68 7.85 22.43 -9.26
C SER A 68 6.88 22.33 -10.44
N ILE A 69 5.62 21.99 -10.17
CA ILE A 69 4.57 21.97 -11.19
C ILE A 69 4.34 23.35 -11.81
N TYR A 70 4.55 24.46 -11.08
CA TYR A 70 4.54 25.81 -11.69
C TYR A 70 5.55 25.92 -12.84
N THR A 71 6.80 25.51 -12.59
CA THR A 71 7.87 25.54 -13.59
C THR A 71 7.55 24.63 -14.77
N ILE A 72 7.10 23.39 -14.51
CA ILE A 72 6.73 22.44 -15.57
C ILE A 72 5.56 22.96 -16.40
N ASN A 73 4.56 23.56 -15.75
CA ASN A 73 3.41 24.10 -16.45
C ASN A 73 3.83 25.20 -17.43
N GLN A 74 4.62 26.17 -16.95
CA GLN A 74 5.04 27.33 -17.72
C GLN A 74 6.04 26.99 -18.82
N GLN A 75 7.04 26.15 -18.53
CA GLN A 75 8.17 25.92 -19.43
C GLN A 75 7.97 24.69 -20.33
N HIS A 76 7.00 23.82 -20.05
CA HIS A 76 6.79 22.60 -20.82
C HIS A 76 5.33 22.37 -21.24
N ILE A 77 4.39 22.25 -20.28
CA ILE A 77 2.99 21.92 -20.60
C ILE A 77 2.37 22.99 -21.49
N MET A 78 2.49 24.27 -21.11
CA MET A 78 1.93 25.39 -21.88
C MET A 78 2.54 25.47 -23.29
N PRO A 79 3.87 25.49 -23.50
CA PRO A 79 4.46 25.48 -24.84
C PRO A 79 3.99 24.31 -25.71
N VAL A 80 4.02 23.08 -25.19
CA VAL A 80 3.62 21.88 -25.95
C VAL A 80 2.14 21.95 -26.33
N THR A 81 1.28 22.37 -25.41
CA THR A 81 -0.16 22.48 -25.67
C THR A 81 -0.52 23.68 -26.54
N GLU A 82 0.24 24.77 -26.51
CA GLU A 82 0.11 25.93 -27.40
C GLU A 82 0.35 25.50 -28.85
N GLU A 83 1.43 24.75 -29.11
CA GLU A 83 1.75 24.20 -30.43
C GLU A 83 0.68 23.22 -30.95
N ALA A 84 0.01 22.53 -30.02
CA ALA A 84 -1.13 21.67 -30.33
C ALA A 84 -2.44 22.44 -30.56
N GLY A 85 -2.46 23.76 -30.42
CA GLY A 85 -3.65 24.59 -30.63
C GLY A 85 -4.35 25.06 -29.35
N LYS A 86 -3.63 25.11 -28.22
CA LYS A 86 -4.12 25.48 -26.87
C LYS A 86 -5.00 24.44 -26.19
N VAL A 87 -5.04 23.21 -26.68
CA VAL A 87 -5.83 22.12 -26.08
C VAL A 87 -5.22 21.67 -24.76
N SER A 88 -6.02 21.21 -23.79
CA SER A 88 -5.44 20.64 -22.57
C SER A 88 -4.56 19.42 -22.89
N TRP A 89 -3.58 19.12 -22.04
CA TRP A 89 -2.72 17.94 -22.25
C TRP A 89 -3.56 16.67 -22.35
N ALA A 90 -4.57 16.51 -21.48
CA ALA A 90 -5.47 15.37 -21.50
C ALA A 90 -6.17 15.19 -22.86
N LEU A 91 -6.82 16.24 -23.38
CA LEU A 91 -7.52 16.16 -24.67
C LEU A 91 -6.59 16.17 -25.88
N MET A 92 -5.37 16.67 -25.74
CA MET A 92 -4.31 16.51 -26.74
C MET A 92 -3.97 15.03 -26.94
N ARG A 93 -3.93 14.25 -25.85
CA ARG A 93 -3.62 12.82 -25.85
C ARG A 93 -4.84 11.97 -26.20
N HIS A 94 -6.02 12.37 -25.72
CA HIS A 94 -7.28 11.64 -25.84
C HIS A 94 -8.40 12.59 -26.28
N PRO A 95 -8.52 12.88 -27.58
CA PRO A 95 -9.49 13.85 -28.08
C PRO A 95 -10.95 13.44 -27.84
N ASP A 96 -11.23 12.14 -27.69
CA ASP A 96 -12.57 11.63 -27.36
C ASP A 96 -12.86 11.67 -25.84
N GLY A 97 -11.88 12.06 -25.03
CA GLY A 97 -11.94 12.00 -23.57
C GLY A 97 -11.78 10.59 -23.01
N LEU A 98 -11.58 10.51 -21.69
CA LEU A 98 -11.47 9.28 -20.92
C LEU A 98 -12.29 9.41 -19.64
N ASP A 99 -13.09 8.39 -19.27
CA ASP A 99 -13.89 8.44 -18.04
C ASP A 99 -13.02 8.60 -16.79
N CYS A 100 -13.44 9.42 -15.82
CA CYS A 100 -12.69 9.69 -14.60
C CYS A 100 -12.94 8.64 -13.50
N ASP A 101 -11.93 7.82 -13.19
CA ASP A 101 -11.98 6.90 -12.04
C ASP A 101 -11.32 7.49 -10.79
N LEU A 102 -10.26 8.28 -10.99
CA LEU A 102 -9.37 8.81 -9.95
C LEU A 102 -9.24 10.34 -10.06
N PHE A 103 -9.63 11.07 -9.02
CA PHE A 103 -9.35 12.51 -8.93
C PHE A 103 -8.07 12.75 -8.12
N ILE A 104 -7.12 13.51 -8.66
CA ILE A 104 -5.85 13.81 -7.98
C ILE A 104 -5.89 15.22 -7.39
N SER A 105 -5.84 15.31 -6.06
CA SER A 105 -5.75 16.55 -5.28
C SER A 105 -4.28 16.81 -4.90
N HIS A 106 -3.74 17.97 -5.30
CA HIS A 106 -2.30 18.21 -5.21
C HIS A 106 -1.92 19.71 -5.16
N ALA A 107 -0.68 20.01 -4.76
CA ALA A 107 -0.15 21.38 -4.71
C ALA A 107 0.78 21.66 -5.89
N TRP A 108 0.73 22.87 -6.46
CA TRP A 108 1.59 23.21 -7.60
C TRP A 108 3.07 23.48 -7.21
N GLN A 109 3.36 23.63 -5.92
CA GLN A 109 4.72 23.80 -5.41
C GLN A 109 5.49 22.48 -5.31
N GLU A 110 4.84 21.34 -5.52
CA GLU A 110 5.50 20.04 -5.42
C GLU A 110 6.40 19.75 -6.62
N GLY A 111 7.49 19.03 -6.37
CA GLY A 111 8.35 18.51 -7.43
C GLY A 111 7.60 17.50 -8.31
N VAL A 112 7.68 17.66 -9.62
CA VAL A 112 6.96 16.84 -10.60
C VAL A 112 7.34 15.37 -10.55
N PHE A 113 8.60 15.02 -10.28
CA PHE A 113 9.01 13.62 -10.18
C PHE A 113 8.54 12.97 -8.89
N GLU A 114 8.53 13.73 -7.80
CA GLU A 114 7.94 13.29 -6.53
C GLU A 114 6.44 13.02 -6.74
N PHE A 115 5.72 13.96 -7.35
CA PHE A 115 4.31 13.82 -7.68
C PHE A 115 4.04 12.59 -8.55
N LEU A 116 4.71 12.47 -9.70
CA LEU A 116 4.48 11.38 -10.65
C LEU A 116 4.79 10.01 -10.02
N SER A 117 5.88 9.92 -9.24
CA SER A 117 6.25 8.69 -8.53
C SER A 117 5.17 8.28 -7.52
N LYS A 118 4.70 9.22 -6.69
CA LYS A 118 3.64 8.97 -5.69
C LYS A 118 2.32 8.56 -6.33
N VAL A 119 1.90 9.27 -7.37
CA VAL A 119 0.65 8.97 -8.11
C VAL A 119 0.72 7.60 -8.76
N LEU A 120 1.79 7.29 -9.50
CA LEU A 120 1.94 6.00 -10.18
C LEU A 120 2.01 4.83 -9.20
N HIS A 121 2.66 5.02 -8.04
CA HIS A 121 2.75 3.99 -7.01
C HIS A 121 1.41 3.75 -6.30
N SER A 122 0.65 4.83 -6.06
CA SER A 122 -0.59 4.79 -5.26
C SER A 122 -1.86 4.65 -6.10
N TRP A 123 -1.71 4.43 -7.40
CA TRP A 123 -2.82 4.31 -8.33
C TRP A 123 -3.66 3.05 -8.02
N PRO A 124 -4.96 3.17 -7.68
CA PRO A 124 -5.81 2.03 -7.37
C PRO A 124 -5.81 0.96 -8.48
N ALA A 125 -5.85 -0.32 -8.11
CA ALA A 125 -5.67 -1.41 -9.09
C ALA A 125 -6.77 -1.45 -10.15
N ASP A 126 -7.98 -1.00 -9.80
CA ASP A 126 -9.18 -0.98 -10.64
C ASP A 126 -9.44 0.36 -11.34
N ALA A 127 -8.79 1.45 -10.92
CA ALA A 127 -8.86 2.73 -11.62
C ALA A 127 -8.01 2.72 -12.91
N ARG A 128 -8.58 3.22 -14.02
CA ARG A 128 -7.93 3.24 -15.33
C ARG A 128 -7.42 4.62 -15.71
N HIS A 129 -8.18 5.66 -15.41
CA HIS A 129 -7.84 7.04 -15.76
C HIS A 129 -7.92 7.97 -14.55
N ALA A 130 -7.15 9.04 -14.62
CA ALA A 130 -7.09 10.04 -13.59
C ALA A 130 -7.28 11.45 -14.13
N TRP A 131 -8.00 12.27 -13.36
CA TRP A 131 -8.08 13.70 -13.57
C TRP A 131 -7.04 14.42 -12.71
N CYS A 132 -6.24 15.29 -13.32
CA CYS A 132 -5.20 16.07 -12.65
C CYS A 132 -5.17 17.50 -13.22
N CYS A 133 -5.28 18.51 -12.36
CA CYS A 133 -5.59 19.86 -12.80
C CYS A 133 -4.55 20.47 -13.75
N MET A 134 -3.26 20.16 -13.59
CA MET A 134 -2.19 20.66 -14.48
C MET A 134 -2.28 20.09 -15.91
N LEU A 135 -2.90 18.91 -16.08
CA LEU A 135 -3.00 18.22 -17.37
C LEU A 135 -4.40 18.32 -17.99
N ALA A 136 -5.43 18.38 -17.15
CA ALA A 136 -6.83 18.37 -17.56
C ALA A 136 -7.31 19.74 -18.05
N ASN A 137 -6.93 20.82 -17.36
CA ASN A 137 -7.36 22.15 -17.72
C ASN A 137 -6.57 22.70 -18.92
N PRO A 138 -7.20 23.49 -19.80
CA PRO A 138 -6.51 24.16 -20.91
C PRO A 138 -5.65 25.31 -20.40
N GLN A 139 -4.38 25.03 -20.11
CA GLN A 139 -3.45 25.96 -19.45
C GLN A 139 -3.16 27.25 -20.23
N ASN A 140 -3.41 27.26 -21.54
CA ASN A 140 -3.24 28.42 -22.42
C ASN A 140 -4.54 29.22 -22.63
N LEU A 141 -5.64 28.84 -21.98
CA LEU A 141 -6.93 29.55 -22.03
C LEU A 141 -7.22 30.25 -20.69
N ASP A 142 -8.29 31.04 -20.65
CA ASP A 142 -8.74 31.69 -19.42
C ASP A 142 -9.39 30.65 -18.47
N ILE A 143 -8.57 30.03 -17.63
CA ILE A 143 -9.02 29.09 -16.60
C ILE A 143 -9.92 29.81 -15.59
N GLY A 144 -9.70 31.10 -15.33
CA GLY A 144 -10.51 31.89 -14.40
C GLY A 144 -11.99 31.93 -14.79
N ALA A 145 -12.30 31.92 -16.09
CA ALA A 145 -13.67 31.80 -16.58
C ALA A 145 -14.31 30.44 -16.22
N LEU A 146 -13.52 29.36 -16.20
CA LEU A 146 -13.97 28.02 -15.84
C LEU A 146 -14.19 27.84 -14.32
N LEU A 147 -13.64 28.75 -13.50
CA LEU A 147 -13.68 28.70 -12.04
C LEU A 147 -14.73 29.64 -11.41
N GLN A 148 -15.52 30.35 -12.23
CA GLN A 148 -16.52 31.31 -11.73
C GLN A 148 -17.64 30.66 -10.91
N SER A 149 -17.89 29.36 -11.08
CA SER A 149 -18.83 28.59 -10.26
C SER A 149 -18.10 27.34 -9.75
N PRO A 150 -17.64 27.32 -8.49
CA PRO A 150 -16.85 26.20 -7.95
C PRO A 150 -17.52 24.84 -8.19
N SER A 151 -18.81 24.70 -7.89
CA SER A 151 -19.60 23.46 -8.11
C SER A 151 -19.72 23.02 -9.57
N ARG A 152 -19.63 23.95 -10.52
CA ARG A 152 -19.75 23.66 -11.97
C ARG A 152 -18.41 23.68 -12.70
N SER A 153 -17.33 23.91 -11.98
CA SER A 153 -15.99 23.92 -12.52
C SER A 153 -15.61 22.54 -13.08
N PRO A 154 -14.63 22.48 -13.99
CA PRO A 154 -14.10 21.22 -14.50
C PRO A 154 -13.69 20.24 -13.40
N PHE A 155 -13.05 20.74 -12.34
CA PHE A 155 -12.53 19.89 -11.27
C PHE A 155 -13.67 19.36 -10.37
N ALA A 156 -14.72 20.15 -10.09
CA ALA A 156 -15.86 19.66 -9.30
C ALA A 156 -16.67 18.59 -10.04
N LEU A 157 -16.83 18.73 -11.37
CA LEU A 157 -17.48 17.73 -12.21
C LEU A 157 -16.66 16.44 -12.28
N ALA A 158 -15.34 16.55 -12.48
CA ALA A 158 -14.45 15.39 -12.49
C ALA A 158 -14.41 14.66 -11.14
N LEU A 159 -14.39 15.40 -10.03
CA LEU A 159 -14.44 14.84 -8.68
C LEU A 159 -15.77 14.14 -8.43
N GLN A 160 -16.89 14.72 -8.86
CA GLN A 160 -18.19 14.08 -8.75
C GLN A 160 -18.25 12.77 -9.54
N ALA A 161 -17.65 12.72 -10.73
CA ALA A 161 -17.58 11.51 -11.55
C ALA A 161 -16.61 10.45 -10.99
N SER A 162 -15.57 10.84 -10.24
CA SER A 162 -14.54 9.91 -9.77
C SER A 162 -15.05 8.91 -8.73
N THR A 163 -14.41 7.75 -8.67
CA THR A 163 -14.63 6.77 -7.58
C THR A 163 -13.73 7.09 -6.38
N TYR A 164 -12.51 7.53 -6.67
CA TYR A 164 -11.48 7.78 -5.67
C TYR A 164 -10.97 9.22 -5.72
N VAL A 165 -10.47 9.69 -4.58
CA VAL A 165 -9.66 10.90 -4.48
C VAL A 165 -8.30 10.52 -3.94
N LEU A 166 -7.23 10.87 -4.66
CA LEU A 166 -5.85 10.66 -4.24
C LEU A 166 -5.24 12.01 -3.90
N VAL A 167 -4.94 12.18 -2.61
CA VAL A 167 -4.27 13.36 -2.06
C VAL A 167 -2.77 13.15 -2.13
N VAL A 168 -2.06 14.03 -2.81
CA VAL A 168 -0.60 13.90 -3.01
C VAL A 168 0.14 14.83 -2.03
N PRO A 169 0.69 14.30 -0.92
CA PRO A 169 1.56 15.07 -0.05
C PRO A 169 2.88 15.41 -0.74
N ASN A 170 3.52 16.48 -0.31
CA ASN A 170 4.82 16.92 -0.82
C ASN A 170 5.70 17.47 0.31
N ARG A 171 7.00 17.62 0.05
CA ARG A 171 7.98 18.10 1.05
C ARG A 171 7.85 19.57 1.44
N HIS A 172 7.22 20.41 0.61
CA HIS A 172 7.22 21.87 0.76
C HIS A 172 6.16 22.33 1.77
N CYS A 173 4.90 21.99 1.51
CA CYS A 173 3.79 22.37 2.37
C CYS A 173 2.60 21.40 2.24
N SER A 174 1.72 21.40 3.25
CA SER A 174 0.42 20.75 3.15
C SER A 174 -0.37 21.32 1.98
N ILE A 175 -0.98 20.46 1.17
CA ILE A 175 -1.88 20.91 0.10
C ILE A 175 -3.08 21.68 0.66
N TYR A 176 -3.48 21.43 1.91
CA TYR A 176 -4.59 22.11 2.59
C TYR A 176 -4.25 23.53 3.07
N THR A 177 -3.01 23.97 2.86
CA THR A 177 -2.71 25.42 2.87
C THR A 177 -3.27 26.14 1.64
N ARG A 178 -3.76 25.42 0.62
CA ARG A 178 -4.43 25.96 -0.56
C ARG A 178 -5.93 25.73 -0.48
N LEU A 179 -6.71 26.80 -0.62
CA LEU A 179 -8.15 26.75 -0.43
C LEU A 179 -8.87 25.85 -1.45
N TRP A 180 -8.40 25.80 -2.70
CA TRP A 180 -8.94 24.89 -3.71
C TRP A 180 -8.82 23.41 -3.29
N CYS A 181 -7.71 23.00 -2.69
CA CYS A 181 -7.55 21.64 -2.15
C CYS A 181 -8.46 21.38 -0.94
N GLY A 182 -8.71 22.41 -0.11
CA GLY A 182 -9.73 22.34 0.94
C GLY A 182 -11.15 22.15 0.37
N TYR A 183 -11.47 22.85 -0.71
CA TYR A 183 -12.75 22.69 -1.42
C TYR A 183 -12.88 21.32 -2.11
N GLU A 184 -11.80 20.76 -2.65
CA GLU A 184 -11.77 19.38 -3.14
C GLU A 184 -12.09 18.38 -2.02
N ALA A 185 -11.53 18.56 -0.82
CA ALA A 185 -11.86 17.72 0.34
C ALA A 185 -13.34 17.85 0.75
N TYR A 186 -13.89 19.07 0.73
CA TYR A 186 -15.32 19.31 0.94
C TYR A 186 -16.19 18.53 -0.05
N ARG A 187 -15.92 18.68 -1.34
CA ARG A 187 -16.69 17.99 -2.40
C ARG A 187 -16.53 16.47 -2.28
N ALA A 188 -15.34 15.98 -1.99
CA ALA A 188 -15.10 14.55 -1.79
C ALA A 188 -15.93 13.98 -0.62
N GLN A 189 -16.02 14.74 0.47
CA GLN A 189 -16.84 14.37 1.63
C GLN A 189 -18.34 14.36 1.30
N GLU A 190 -18.85 15.41 0.63
CA GLU A 190 -20.27 15.52 0.26
C GLU A 190 -20.70 14.41 -0.70
N GLU A 191 -19.83 14.05 -1.65
CA GLU A 191 -20.09 12.97 -2.62
C GLU A 191 -19.74 11.58 -2.07
N GLY A 192 -19.34 11.48 -0.79
CA GLY A 192 -19.03 10.22 -0.11
C GLY A 192 -17.86 9.45 -0.70
N LYS A 193 -16.87 10.14 -1.29
CA LYS A 193 -15.72 9.53 -1.95
C LYS A 193 -14.75 8.91 -0.94
N MET A 194 -14.03 7.87 -1.38
CA MET A 194 -12.86 7.39 -0.65
C MET A 194 -11.64 8.24 -0.97
N ILE A 195 -11.03 8.80 0.07
CA ILE A 195 -9.86 9.67 -0.03
C ILE A 195 -8.65 8.90 0.53
N PHE A 196 -7.57 8.80 -0.24
CA PHE A 196 -6.32 8.16 0.19
C PHE A 196 -5.14 9.14 0.09
N ILE A 197 -4.15 8.96 0.95
CA ILE A 197 -2.87 9.67 0.86
C ILE A 197 -1.93 8.89 -0.06
N ALA A 198 -1.40 9.56 -1.09
CA ALA A 198 -0.40 9.00 -1.98
C ALA A 198 0.93 8.77 -1.23
N ARG A 199 1.62 7.69 -1.59
CA ARG A 199 2.87 7.23 -0.97
C ARG A 199 3.95 7.12 -2.02
N ALA A 200 5.18 7.48 -1.65
CA ALA A 200 6.33 7.18 -2.49
C ALA A 200 6.61 5.66 -2.52
N SER A 201 7.14 5.18 -3.65
CA SER A 201 7.63 3.80 -3.75
C SER A 201 8.73 3.56 -2.72
N ASN A 202 8.57 2.53 -1.90
CA ASN A 202 9.49 2.17 -0.83
C ASN A 202 10.20 0.83 -1.07
N LEU A 203 10.16 0.29 -2.30
CA LEU A 203 10.71 -1.01 -2.65
C LEU A 203 12.20 -1.14 -2.32
N GLN A 204 13.00 -0.10 -2.53
CA GLN A 204 14.43 -0.11 -2.19
C GLN A 204 14.64 -0.18 -0.67
N GLN A 205 13.83 0.55 0.10
CA GLN A 205 13.93 0.56 1.56
C GLN A 205 13.47 -0.78 2.15
N ILE A 206 12.39 -1.35 1.61
CA ILE A 206 11.93 -2.71 1.95
C ILE A 206 13.02 -3.72 1.60
N GLY A 207 13.58 -3.68 0.40
CA GLY A 207 14.64 -4.59 -0.04
C GLY A 207 15.87 -4.54 0.87
N ALA A 208 16.34 -3.34 1.24
CA ALA A 208 17.46 -3.17 2.17
C ALA A 208 17.14 -3.69 3.58
N ALA A 209 15.92 -3.44 4.07
CA ALA A 209 15.46 -3.90 5.36
C ALA A 209 15.34 -5.43 5.41
N LEU A 210 14.75 -6.04 4.39
CA LEU A 210 14.67 -7.49 4.22
C LEU A 210 16.06 -8.13 4.13
N ALA A 211 16.97 -7.56 3.32
CA ALA A 211 18.34 -8.07 3.20
C ALA A 211 19.05 -8.06 4.57
N SER A 212 18.90 -6.99 5.35
CA SER A 212 19.46 -6.90 6.69
C SER A 212 18.86 -7.92 7.66
N THR A 213 17.55 -8.16 7.61
CA THR A 213 16.86 -9.15 8.46
C THR A 213 17.22 -10.59 8.06
N ILE A 214 17.34 -10.87 6.76
CA ILE A 214 17.82 -12.16 6.25
C ILE A 214 19.25 -12.42 6.72
N LEU A 215 20.14 -11.42 6.61
CA LEU A 215 21.51 -11.56 7.10
C LEU A 215 21.56 -11.87 8.60
N ALA A 216 20.71 -11.22 9.41
CA ALA A 216 20.59 -11.55 10.83
C ALA A 216 20.17 -13.01 11.05
N GLY A 217 19.19 -13.51 10.28
CA GLY A 217 18.80 -14.92 10.31
C GLY A 217 19.92 -15.87 9.90
N LEU A 218 20.66 -15.55 8.83
CA LEU A 218 21.80 -16.34 8.38
C LEU A 218 22.93 -16.37 9.41
N MET A 219 23.15 -15.30 10.16
CA MET A 219 24.13 -15.26 11.25
C MET A 219 23.74 -16.12 12.46
N GLY A 220 22.44 -16.38 12.65
CA GLY A 220 21.97 -17.30 13.69
C GLY A 220 22.47 -18.72 13.51
N ILE A 221 22.57 -19.20 12.26
CA ILE A 221 22.99 -20.56 11.91
C ILE A 221 24.43 -20.87 12.38
N PRO A 222 25.49 -20.15 11.95
CA PRO A 222 26.85 -20.44 12.40
C PRO A 222 26.99 -20.23 13.91
N THR A 223 26.31 -19.24 14.51
CA THR A 223 26.32 -19.09 15.97
C THR A 223 25.74 -20.33 16.65
N GLY A 224 24.62 -20.85 16.16
CA GLY A 224 24.02 -22.08 16.69
C GLY A 224 24.92 -23.31 16.50
N ALA A 225 25.63 -23.40 15.37
CA ALA A 225 26.59 -24.47 15.13
C ALA A 225 27.78 -24.41 16.08
N CYS A 226 28.30 -23.20 16.34
CA CYS A 226 29.41 -22.98 17.26
C CYS A 226 29.03 -23.21 18.73
N THR A 227 27.76 -22.99 19.11
CA THR A 227 27.30 -23.22 20.49
C THR A 227 26.85 -24.66 20.74
N LYS A 228 26.61 -25.45 19.70
CA LYS A 228 26.23 -26.88 19.81
C LYS A 228 27.14 -27.73 20.70
N PRO A 229 28.49 -27.60 20.67
CA PRO A 229 29.39 -28.39 21.52
C PRO A 229 29.31 -28.06 23.01
N LEU A 230 28.76 -26.88 23.37
CA LEU A 230 28.68 -26.43 24.76
C LEU A 230 27.66 -27.22 25.60
N LYS A 231 26.95 -28.20 25.02
CA LYS A 231 26.22 -29.31 25.69
C LYS A 231 25.35 -28.91 26.90
N GLN A 232 24.90 -27.66 26.93
CA GLN A 232 23.97 -27.19 27.92
C GLN A 232 22.57 -27.45 27.36
N ASP A 233 21.78 -28.23 28.10
CA ASP A 233 20.37 -28.50 27.79
C ASP A 233 19.59 -27.19 27.87
N TRP A 234 19.72 -26.35 26.85
CA TRP A 234 18.89 -25.17 26.72
C TRP A 234 17.46 -25.66 26.54
N PRO A 235 16.52 -25.32 27.44
CA PRO A 235 15.15 -25.73 27.28
C PRO A 235 14.62 -25.09 26.00
N GLU A 236 14.31 -25.90 25.01
CA GLU A 236 13.85 -25.44 23.69
C GLU A 236 12.60 -24.56 23.80
N ALA A 237 11.74 -24.89 24.77
CA ALA A 237 10.60 -24.08 25.16
C ALA A 237 10.98 -22.64 25.53
N LEU A 238 12.15 -22.42 26.12
CA LEU A 238 12.67 -21.09 26.44
C LEU A 238 13.05 -20.32 25.17
N LEU A 239 13.70 -20.95 24.19
CA LEU A 239 14.04 -20.30 22.92
C LEU A 239 12.78 -19.91 22.14
N CYS A 240 11.79 -20.81 22.07
CA CYS A 240 10.48 -20.52 21.49
C CYS A 240 9.78 -19.38 22.25
N LEU A 241 9.79 -19.42 23.58
CA LEU A 241 9.19 -18.37 24.41
C LEU A 241 9.85 -17.01 24.15
N VAL A 242 11.18 -16.96 24.10
CA VAL A 242 11.93 -15.74 23.77
C VAL A 242 11.57 -15.24 22.38
N ALA A 243 11.50 -16.11 21.37
CA ALA A 243 11.09 -15.70 20.03
C ALA A 243 9.65 -15.13 20.00
N ILE A 244 8.72 -15.74 20.74
CA ILE A 244 7.34 -15.24 20.89
C ILE A 244 7.32 -13.90 21.61
N THR A 245 8.10 -13.74 22.69
CA THR A 245 8.21 -12.46 23.41
C THR A 245 8.81 -11.38 22.53
N VAL A 246 9.82 -11.69 21.73
CA VAL A 246 10.44 -10.76 20.78
C VAL A 246 9.45 -10.36 19.68
N ALA A 247 8.65 -11.31 19.17
CA ALA A 247 7.57 -11.04 18.22
C ALA A 247 6.51 -10.10 18.82
N ALA A 248 6.03 -10.40 20.04
CA ALA A 248 5.05 -9.57 20.73
C ALA A 248 5.58 -8.17 21.04
N ALA A 249 6.83 -8.05 21.48
CA ALA A 249 7.51 -6.78 21.69
C ALA A 249 7.64 -5.99 20.37
N SER A 250 7.96 -6.64 19.25
CA SER A 250 8.01 -5.98 17.94
C SER A 250 6.64 -5.48 17.50
N ALA A 251 5.59 -6.29 17.66
CA ALA A 251 4.23 -5.93 17.26
C ALA A 251 3.63 -4.79 18.10
N THR A 252 4.03 -4.64 19.36
CA THR A 252 3.49 -3.62 20.27
C THR A 252 4.35 -2.36 20.36
N SER A 253 5.57 -2.37 19.82
CA SER A 253 6.49 -1.25 19.94
C SER A 253 6.14 -0.12 18.98
N SER A 254 5.96 1.08 19.51
CA SER A 254 5.77 2.30 18.70
C SER A 254 7.10 2.83 18.12
N SER A 255 8.24 2.36 18.64
CA SER A 255 9.57 2.82 18.26
C SER A 255 10.11 2.04 17.06
N ASN A 256 10.37 2.76 15.97
CA ASN A 256 10.96 2.22 14.75
C ASN A 256 12.26 1.44 14.99
N TYR A 257 13.13 1.95 15.87
CA TYR A 257 14.40 1.31 16.18
C TYR A 257 14.20 -0.01 16.95
N CYS A 258 13.29 0.00 17.93
CA CYS A 258 12.97 -1.18 18.72
C CYS A 258 12.35 -2.28 17.85
N ARG A 259 11.36 -1.95 17.00
CA ARG A 259 10.78 -2.91 16.01
C ARG A 259 11.87 -3.54 15.14
N MET A 260 12.76 -2.72 14.57
CA MET A 260 13.87 -3.18 13.72
C MET A 260 14.80 -4.15 14.49
N LEU A 261 15.19 -3.81 15.72
CA LEU A 261 16.04 -4.67 16.54
C LEU A 261 15.35 -6.00 16.88
N CYS A 262 14.08 -5.96 17.30
CA CYS A 262 13.29 -7.15 17.60
C CYS A 262 13.13 -8.05 16.36
N ASN A 263 12.85 -7.48 15.18
CA ASN A 263 12.72 -8.26 13.94
C ASN A 263 14.02 -8.99 13.58
N ARG A 264 15.16 -8.30 13.70
CA ARG A 264 16.49 -8.90 13.46
C ARG A 264 16.85 -9.96 14.48
N LEU A 265 16.58 -9.69 15.76
CA LEU A 265 16.78 -10.67 16.83
C LEU A 265 15.90 -11.91 16.63
N GLY A 266 14.64 -11.71 16.27
CA GLY A 266 13.70 -12.79 15.95
C GLY A 266 14.17 -13.64 14.78
N ALA A 267 14.60 -13.01 13.69
CA ALA A 267 15.19 -13.72 12.54
C ALA A 267 16.46 -14.48 12.93
N PHE A 268 17.36 -13.86 13.70
CA PHE A 268 18.56 -14.51 14.24
C PHE A 268 18.21 -15.75 15.08
N LEU A 269 17.22 -15.65 15.98
CA LEU A 269 16.76 -16.77 16.80
C LEU A 269 16.18 -17.91 15.93
N CYS A 270 15.45 -17.59 14.86
CA CYS A 270 14.97 -18.60 13.91
C CYS A 270 16.14 -19.35 13.26
N GLY A 271 17.17 -18.63 12.79
CA GLY A 271 18.38 -19.24 12.23
C GLY A 271 19.17 -20.08 13.24
N PHE A 272 19.27 -19.61 14.49
CA PHE A 272 19.90 -20.33 15.58
C PHE A 272 19.18 -21.64 15.89
N MET A 273 17.84 -21.60 15.97
CA MET A 273 17.00 -22.77 16.24
C MET A 273 17.15 -23.85 15.16
N LEU A 274 17.37 -23.49 13.89
CA LEU A 274 17.59 -24.48 12.80
C LEU A 274 18.72 -25.48 13.10
N VAL A 275 19.75 -25.08 13.87
CA VAL A 275 20.94 -25.92 14.09
C VAL A 275 20.81 -26.87 15.27
N PHE A 276 20.12 -26.45 16.33
CA PHE A 276 19.87 -27.28 17.51
C PHE A 276 18.80 -28.36 17.27
N TRP A 277 18.11 -28.25 16.15
CA TRP A 277 16.85 -28.94 15.95
C TRP A 277 16.96 -30.46 15.71
N HIS A 278 18.13 -30.96 15.30
CA HIS A 278 18.36 -32.39 15.08
C HIS A 278 18.27 -33.24 16.38
N THR A 279 18.25 -32.57 17.54
CA THR A 279 18.24 -33.19 18.88
C THR A 279 16.82 -33.38 19.45
N LEU A 280 15.81 -32.72 18.88
CA LEU A 280 14.40 -32.75 19.33
C LEU A 280 13.68 -34.09 19.11
N GLY A 281 14.11 -34.86 18.10
CA GLY A 281 13.50 -36.14 17.77
C GLY A 281 13.98 -37.29 18.66
N SER A 282 15.11 -37.14 19.36
CA SER A 282 15.76 -38.27 20.05
C SER A 282 15.37 -38.43 21.52
N THR A 283 14.82 -37.39 22.16
CA THR A 283 14.42 -37.42 23.58
C THR A 283 12.99 -37.91 23.81
N ALA A 284 12.18 -38.07 22.75
CA ALA A 284 10.90 -38.78 22.82
C ALA A 284 11.12 -40.28 22.57
N MET A 285 11.42 -41.04 23.63
CA MET A 285 11.44 -42.52 23.64
C MET A 285 10.03 -43.11 23.42
N ILE A 286 9.40 -42.85 22.26
CA ILE A 286 8.16 -43.50 21.80
C ILE A 286 8.24 -43.76 20.27
N SER A 287 9.45 -43.98 19.71
CA SER A 287 9.64 -44.09 18.26
C SER A 287 9.99 -45.49 17.74
N GLU A 288 10.22 -46.49 18.59
CA GLU A 288 10.73 -47.78 18.09
C GLU A 288 9.66 -48.68 17.44
N ALA A 289 8.36 -48.40 17.61
CA ALA A 289 7.31 -49.30 17.11
C ALA A 289 6.66 -48.87 15.78
N PHE A 290 6.69 -47.59 15.41
CA PHE A 290 5.92 -47.08 14.27
C PHE A 290 6.70 -45.97 13.56
N GLY A 291 6.86 -46.06 12.23
CA GLY A 291 7.60 -45.11 11.39
C GLY A 291 7.03 -43.69 11.35
N GLU A 292 7.02 -42.98 12.48
CA GLU A 292 6.47 -41.65 12.71
C GLU A 292 7.52 -40.51 12.66
N VAL A 293 8.77 -40.79 12.31
CA VAL A 293 9.88 -39.82 12.36
C VAL A 293 9.70 -38.61 11.41
N TYR A 294 8.89 -38.74 10.34
CA TYR A 294 8.77 -37.70 9.30
C TYR A 294 7.85 -36.53 9.64
N LEU A 295 6.77 -36.75 10.41
CA LEU A 295 5.77 -35.71 10.68
C LEU A 295 6.27 -34.62 11.66
N PRO A 296 7.00 -34.95 12.73
CA PRO A 296 7.58 -33.95 13.63
C PRO A 296 8.58 -33.06 12.88
N PHE A 297 9.45 -33.63 12.06
CA PHE A 297 10.46 -32.87 11.30
C PHE A 297 9.82 -31.85 10.35
N LEU A 298 8.81 -32.26 9.58
CA LEU A 298 8.11 -31.37 8.66
C LEU A 298 7.38 -30.24 9.40
N ALA A 299 6.66 -30.58 10.48
CA ALA A 299 5.99 -29.59 11.32
C ALA A 299 6.95 -28.53 11.86
N GLN A 300 8.15 -28.94 12.23
CA GLN A 300 9.16 -28.07 12.80
C GLN A 300 9.80 -27.15 11.76
N ILE A 301 10.11 -27.66 10.57
CA ILE A 301 10.53 -26.81 9.44
C ILE A 301 9.45 -25.77 9.15
N VAL A 302 8.18 -26.19 9.11
CA VAL A 302 7.06 -25.28 8.86
C VAL A 302 7.02 -24.18 9.93
N VAL A 303 7.20 -24.50 11.21
CA VAL A 303 7.24 -23.50 12.29
C VAL A 303 8.39 -22.52 12.08
N VAL A 304 9.62 -22.99 11.88
CA VAL A 304 10.77 -22.09 11.74
C VAL A 304 10.69 -21.23 10.49
N VAL A 305 10.27 -21.79 9.36
CA VAL A 305 10.06 -21.04 8.11
C VAL A 305 8.94 -20.02 8.29
N THR A 306 7.83 -20.40 8.91
CA THR A 306 6.72 -19.47 9.19
C THR A 306 7.16 -18.34 10.11
N SER A 307 7.90 -18.64 11.16
CA SER A 307 8.47 -17.62 12.08
C SER A 307 9.44 -16.68 11.37
N LEU A 308 10.32 -17.20 10.50
CA LEU A 308 11.22 -16.38 9.71
C LEU A 308 10.44 -15.48 8.75
N CYS A 309 9.48 -16.03 8.00
CA CYS A 309 8.59 -15.26 7.13
C CYS A 309 7.84 -14.17 7.91
N PHE A 310 7.38 -14.48 9.12
CA PHE A 310 6.69 -13.51 9.98
C PHE A 310 7.60 -12.33 10.33
N PHE A 311 8.85 -12.54 10.73
CA PHE A 311 9.78 -11.43 11.01
C PHE A 311 10.16 -10.62 9.76
N LEU A 312 10.20 -11.24 8.58
CA LEU A 312 10.39 -10.53 7.30
C LEU A 312 9.17 -9.65 6.97
N LEU A 313 7.96 -10.14 7.22
CA LEU A 313 6.73 -9.37 7.03
C LEU A 313 6.63 -8.24 8.07
N LEU A 314 6.96 -8.47 9.34
CA LEU A 314 7.00 -7.41 10.36
C LEU A 314 7.98 -6.29 9.98
N GLU A 315 9.09 -6.63 9.32
CA GLU A 315 10.04 -5.63 8.85
C GLU A 315 9.49 -4.85 7.64
N THR A 316 8.71 -5.51 6.78
CA THR A 316 7.99 -4.87 5.67
C THR A 316 6.93 -3.90 6.20
N ASP A 317 6.14 -4.33 7.18
CA ASP A 317 5.12 -3.52 7.86
C ASP A 317 5.76 -2.31 8.53
N ARG A 318 6.88 -2.50 9.24
CA ARG A 318 7.64 -1.40 9.88
C ARG A 318 8.10 -0.34 8.89
N VAL A 319 8.68 -0.74 7.75
CA VAL A 319 9.12 0.21 6.72
C VAL A 319 7.92 0.93 6.11
N SER A 320 6.82 0.23 5.88
CA SER A 320 5.59 0.81 5.30
C SER A 320 4.89 1.79 6.24
N ASP A 321 4.81 1.48 7.54
CA ASP A 321 4.31 2.37 8.59
C ASP A 321 5.15 3.66 8.65
N ARG A 322 6.49 3.54 8.64
CA ARG A 322 7.39 4.70 8.62
C ARG A 322 7.10 5.64 7.45
N ILE A 323 6.94 5.11 6.24
CA ILE A 323 6.63 5.92 5.06
C ILE A 323 5.25 6.58 5.22
N THR A 324 4.24 5.81 5.62
CA THR A 324 2.87 6.32 5.83
C THR A 324 2.87 7.50 6.82
N ARG A 325 3.62 7.40 7.92
CA ARG A 325 3.77 8.51 8.89
C ARG A 325 4.48 9.72 8.30
N LEU A 326 5.52 9.52 7.49
CA LEU A 326 6.22 10.62 6.84
C LEU A 326 5.31 11.37 5.86
N GLU A 327 4.51 10.65 5.08
CA GLU A 327 3.54 11.26 4.15
C GLU A 327 2.43 12.01 4.89
N ALA A 328 1.93 11.47 6.01
CA ALA A 328 0.99 12.17 6.88
C ALA A 328 1.59 13.44 7.52
N LEU A 329 2.86 13.40 7.93
CA LEU A 329 3.59 14.57 8.44
C LEU A 329 3.81 15.62 7.37
N GLN A 330 4.12 15.21 6.14
CA GLN A 330 4.18 16.13 4.99
C GLN A 330 2.82 16.79 4.74
N LEU A 331 1.74 16.00 4.79
CA LEU A 331 0.38 16.50 4.59
C LEU A 331 -0.11 17.41 5.72
N SER A 332 0.42 17.32 6.94
CA SER A 332 0.06 18.21 8.05
C SER A 332 0.96 19.45 8.15
N ARG A 333 2.10 19.48 7.45
CA ARG A 333 3.09 20.56 7.55
C ARG A 333 2.50 21.90 7.13
N GLY A 334 2.34 22.82 8.08
CA GLY A 334 1.81 24.16 7.85
C GLY A 334 0.28 24.23 7.78
N PHE A 335 -0.44 23.11 7.89
CA PHE A 335 -1.88 23.12 8.04
C PHE A 335 -2.23 23.44 9.50
N GLU A 336 -2.95 24.53 9.72
CA GLU A 336 -3.29 25.04 11.05
C GLU A 336 -4.58 24.42 11.64
N GLY A 337 -4.98 23.26 11.11
CA GLY A 337 -6.19 22.55 11.54
C GLY A 337 -7.50 23.11 10.97
N THR A 338 -7.44 24.16 10.14
CA THR A 338 -8.64 24.75 9.52
C THR A 338 -8.40 25.29 8.11
N ILE A 339 -9.35 25.07 7.20
CA ILE A 339 -9.33 25.61 5.83
C ILE A 339 -9.58 27.12 5.79
N THR A 340 -10.09 27.73 6.86
CA THR A 340 -10.33 29.19 6.93
C THR A 340 -9.05 30.01 6.75
N LYS A 341 -7.91 29.43 7.13
CA LYS A 341 -6.57 29.99 7.01
C LYS A 341 -5.88 29.65 5.68
N ALA A 342 -6.50 28.82 4.85
CA ALA A 342 -5.93 28.45 3.56
C ALA A 342 -5.81 29.66 2.62
N ALA A 343 -4.71 29.72 1.88
CA ALA A 343 -4.43 30.73 0.89
C ALA A 343 -5.19 30.48 -0.42
N CYS A 344 -5.55 31.56 -1.09
CA CYS A 344 -6.15 31.55 -2.41
C CYS A 344 -5.56 32.72 -3.20
N SER A 345 -5.09 32.45 -4.42
CA SER A 345 -4.46 33.48 -5.26
C SER A 345 -5.45 34.58 -5.66
N GLU A 346 -6.72 34.21 -5.85
CA GLU A 346 -7.78 35.11 -6.27
C GLU A 346 -8.81 35.32 -5.13
N PRO A 347 -8.94 36.55 -4.58
CA PRO A 347 -9.90 36.82 -3.52
C PRO A 347 -11.36 36.50 -3.89
N ALA A 348 -11.71 36.65 -5.17
CA ALA A 348 -13.05 36.32 -5.68
C ALA A 348 -13.33 34.81 -5.61
N ASP A 349 -12.35 33.97 -5.95
CA ASP A 349 -12.44 32.51 -5.78
C ASP A 349 -12.63 32.15 -4.31
N LYS A 350 -11.86 32.79 -3.42
CA LYS A 350 -12.00 32.59 -1.96
C LYS A 350 -13.42 32.85 -1.48
N ALA A 351 -14.02 33.97 -1.89
CA ALA A 351 -15.38 34.31 -1.52
C ALA A 351 -16.39 33.28 -2.05
N ARG A 352 -16.28 32.88 -3.31
CA ARG A 352 -17.17 31.88 -3.93
C ARG A 352 -17.07 30.50 -3.28
N ILE A 353 -15.84 30.05 -2.99
CA ILE A 353 -15.59 28.76 -2.33
C ILE A 353 -16.22 28.76 -0.94
N PHE A 354 -15.97 29.78 -0.12
CA PHE A 354 -16.57 29.85 1.21
C PHE A 354 -18.08 30.02 1.18
N GLN A 355 -18.61 30.74 0.19
CA GLN A 355 -20.06 30.84 -0.03
C GLN A 355 -20.67 29.46 -0.29
N GLU A 356 -20.01 28.60 -1.07
CA GLU A 356 -20.52 27.27 -1.39
C GLU A 356 -20.32 26.25 -0.26
N ILE A 357 -19.23 26.35 0.49
CA ILE A 357 -19.01 25.56 1.71
C ILE A 357 -20.05 25.95 2.78
N GLY A 358 -20.37 27.24 2.89
CA GLY A 358 -21.35 27.74 3.85
C GLY A 358 -20.96 27.46 5.30
N ASP A 359 -21.91 26.95 6.07
CA ASP A 359 -21.75 26.57 7.48
C ASP A 359 -21.03 25.24 7.68
N LYS A 360 -20.66 24.52 6.62
CA LYS A 360 -20.03 23.20 6.69
C LYS A 360 -18.52 23.23 6.87
N THR A 361 -17.92 24.39 7.14
CA THR A 361 -16.45 24.53 7.28
C THR A 361 -15.88 23.55 8.32
N ASP A 362 -16.52 23.40 9.48
CA ASP A 362 -16.11 22.47 10.53
C ASP A 362 -16.17 20.99 10.07
N ALA A 363 -17.13 20.66 9.20
CA ALA A 363 -17.24 19.31 8.65
C ALA A 363 -16.07 19.00 7.70
N VAL A 364 -15.62 19.99 6.93
CA VAL A 364 -14.45 19.87 6.05
C VAL A 364 -13.17 19.71 6.87
N ASP A 365 -12.99 20.56 7.88
CA ASP A 365 -11.85 20.48 8.80
C ASP A 365 -11.80 19.12 9.51
N HIS A 366 -12.95 18.62 9.93
CA HIS A 366 -13.07 17.28 10.50
C HIS A 366 -12.72 16.17 9.48
N ALA A 367 -13.18 16.26 8.24
CA ALA A 367 -12.84 15.28 7.21
C ALA A 367 -11.33 15.25 6.89
N ILE A 368 -10.68 16.41 6.85
CA ILE A 368 -9.23 16.53 6.70
C ILE A 368 -8.51 15.95 7.93
N SER A 369 -9.01 16.22 9.14
CA SER A 369 -8.46 15.63 10.37
C SER A 369 -8.55 14.10 10.38
N VAL A 370 -9.68 13.54 9.93
CA VAL A 370 -9.86 12.08 9.75
C VAL A 370 -8.82 11.54 8.76
N LEU A 371 -8.64 12.19 7.61
CA LEU A 371 -7.64 11.78 6.62
C LEU A 371 -6.23 11.78 7.20
N LEU A 372 -5.84 12.84 7.92
CA LEU A 372 -4.52 12.98 8.55
C LEU A 372 -4.27 11.93 9.64
N THR A 373 -5.31 11.60 10.42
CA THR A 373 -5.21 10.68 11.57
C THR A 373 -5.25 9.21 11.14
N ALA A 374 -6.18 8.86 10.26
CA ALA A 374 -6.36 7.49 9.78
C ALA A 374 -5.44 7.12 8.61
N GLY A 375 -4.92 8.10 7.86
CA GLY A 375 -4.19 7.87 6.60
C GLY A 375 -5.10 7.63 5.39
N MET A 376 -6.43 7.70 5.59
CA MET A 376 -7.47 7.67 4.56
C MET A 376 -8.76 8.29 5.14
N SER A 377 -9.71 8.65 4.29
CA SER A 377 -11.05 9.08 4.70
C SER A 377 -12.12 8.36 3.89
N SER A 378 -13.17 7.91 4.56
CA SER A 378 -14.36 7.31 3.97
C SER A 378 -15.58 7.72 4.80
N PRO A 379 -16.80 7.68 4.25
CA PRO A 379 -18.00 8.02 5.00
C PRO A 379 -18.13 7.24 6.33
N THR A 380 -17.77 5.95 6.30
CA THR A 380 -17.79 5.11 7.50
C THR A 380 -16.73 5.53 8.52
N LEU A 381 -15.48 5.79 8.09
CA LEU A 381 -14.43 6.23 9.01
C LEU A 381 -14.75 7.60 9.62
N THR A 382 -15.32 8.52 8.84
CA THR A 382 -15.77 9.81 9.37
C THR A 382 -16.87 9.64 10.40
N GLN A 383 -17.84 8.75 10.19
CA GLN A 383 -18.88 8.45 11.19
C GLN A 383 -18.30 7.83 12.47
N VAL A 384 -17.36 6.88 12.34
CA VAL A 384 -16.67 6.24 13.46
C VAL A 384 -15.87 7.28 14.26
N ALA A 385 -15.16 8.19 13.59
CA ALA A 385 -14.44 9.29 14.25
C ALA A 385 -15.38 10.26 14.97
N ARG A 386 -16.53 10.61 14.37
CA ARG A 386 -17.56 11.44 15.03
C ARG A 386 -18.15 10.79 16.27
N ALA A 387 -18.17 9.46 16.33
CA ALA A 387 -18.59 8.72 17.51
C ALA A 387 -17.52 8.69 18.62
N GLY A 388 -16.36 9.34 18.42
CA GLY A 388 -15.27 9.39 19.40
C GLY A 388 -14.41 8.14 19.46
N VAL A 389 -14.53 7.24 18.47
CA VAL A 389 -13.67 6.05 18.36
C VAL A 389 -12.31 6.48 17.82
N ASP A 390 -11.25 5.96 18.42
CA ASP A 390 -9.89 6.18 17.92
C ASP A 390 -9.72 5.53 16.54
N ILE A 391 -9.38 6.34 15.56
CA ILE A 391 -9.16 5.96 14.16
C ILE A 391 -7.69 6.07 13.76
N GLN A 392 -6.78 6.21 14.72
CA GLN A 392 -5.36 6.33 14.44
C GLN A 392 -4.88 5.17 13.56
N SER A 393 -4.31 5.52 12.40
CA SER A 393 -3.78 4.55 11.44
C SER A 393 -4.81 3.52 10.92
N ALA A 394 -6.11 3.81 10.95
CA ALA A 394 -7.14 2.89 10.46
C ALA A 394 -7.01 2.52 8.96
N GLY A 395 -6.35 3.37 8.15
CA GLY A 395 -6.00 3.10 6.75
C GLY A 395 -4.70 2.31 6.55
N HIS A 396 -4.03 1.92 7.63
CA HIS A 396 -2.84 1.10 7.61
C HIS A 396 -3.21 -0.38 7.75
N ALA A 397 -2.74 -1.21 6.82
CA ALA A 397 -2.89 -2.66 6.88
C ALA A 397 -1.53 -3.29 7.18
N GLU A 398 -1.43 -4.00 8.31
CA GLU A 398 -0.28 -4.85 8.62
C GLU A 398 -0.49 -6.25 8.01
N ILE A 399 0.52 -6.77 7.33
CA ILE A 399 0.44 -8.05 6.62
C ILE A 399 0.89 -9.21 7.53
N ALA A 400 1.81 -8.96 8.47
CA ALA A 400 2.44 -9.99 9.27
C ALA A 400 1.44 -10.74 10.18
N LEU A 401 0.53 -10.02 10.84
CA LEU A 401 -0.44 -10.62 11.78
C LEU A 401 -1.47 -11.50 11.08
N PRO A 402 -2.16 -11.05 10.00
CA PRO A 402 -3.04 -11.93 9.22
C PRO A 402 -2.30 -13.15 8.66
N PHE A 403 -1.06 -12.97 8.19
CA PHE A 403 -0.22 -14.08 7.74
C PHE A 403 0.02 -15.12 8.84
N ALA A 404 0.42 -14.68 10.05
CA ALA A 404 0.66 -15.59 11.18
C ALA A 404 -0.60 -16.36 11.59
N ALA A 405 -1.75 -15.67 11.62
CA ALA A 405 -3.04 -16.29 11.92
C ALA A 405 -3.44 -17.33 10.86
N LEU A 406 -3.31 -16.98 9.58
CA LEU A 406 -3.60 -17.86 8.45
C LEU A 406 -2.70 -19.10 8.46
N MET A 407 -1.39 -18.92 8.62
CA MET A 407 -0.43 -20.03 8.62
C MET A 407 -0.65 -20.99 9.79
N THR A 408 -1.01 -20.46 10.97
CA THR A 408 -1.36 -21.27 12.14
C THR A 408 -2.65 -22.06 11.90
N GLY A 409 -3.66 -21.43 11.31
CA GLY A 409 -4.92 -22.10 10.93
C GLY A 409 -4.71 -23.21 9.89
N LEU A 410 -3.93 -22.95 8.84
CA LEU A 410 -3.57 -23.94 7.82
C LEU A 410 -2.80 -25.11 8.42
N PHE A 411 -1.86 -24.84 9.33
CA PHE A 411 -1.09 -25.89 10.00
C PHE A 411 -1.97 -26.76 10.92
N ALA A 412 -2.87 -26.14 11.68
CA ALA A 412 -3.85 -26.86 12.50
C ALA A 412 -4.78 -27.74 11.65
N LEU A 413 -5.28 -27.21 10.54
CA LEU A 413 -6.11 -27.96 9.59
C LEU A 413 -5.33 -29.14 8.98
N ALA A 414 -4.09 -28.91 8.53
CA ALA A 414 -3.24 -29.97 7.99
C ALA A 414 -2.99 -31.08 9.01
N ARG A 415 -2.76 -30.73 10.29
CA ARG A 415 -2.60 -31.69 11.38
C ARG A 415 -3.87 -32.53 11.60
N VAL A 416 -5.05 -31.90 11.62
CA VAL A 416 -6.33 -32.61 11.76
C VAL A 416 -6.57 -33.54 10.57
N CYS A 417 -6.39 -33.06 9.34
CA CYS A 417 -6.53 -33.88 8.13
C CYS A 417 -5.58 -35.09 8.15
N PHE A 418 -4.33 -34.87 8.55
CA PHE A 418 -3.36 -35.96 8.67
C PHE A 418 -3.78 -36.98 9.73
N GLN A 419 -4.21 -36.52 10.91
CA GLN A 419 -4.72 -37.40 11.97
C GLN A 419 -5.96 -38.18 11.51
N MET A 420 -6.90 -37.55 10.80
CA MET A 420 -8.09 -38.23 10.27
C MET A 420 -7.75 -39.29 9.23
N VAL A 421 -6.86 -39.00 8.27
CA VAL A 421 -6.39 -39.97 7.28
C VAL A 421 -5.63 -41.12 7.94
N TYR A 422 -4.84 -40.82 8.97
CA TYR A 422 -4.08 -41.82 9.70
C TYR A 422 -4.98 -42.72 10.55
N LEU A 423 -5.89 -42.14 11.33
CA LEU A 423 -6.90 -42.88 12.09
C LEU A 423 -7.75 -43.73 11.16
N TYR A 424 -8.15 -43.21 9.99
CA TYR A 424 -8.84 -44.00 8.98
C TYR A 424 -8.02 -45.23 8.55
N LYS A 425 -6.72 -45.08 8.25
CA LYS A 425 -5.86 -46.24 7.93
C LYS A 425 -5.75 -47.23 9.09
N VAL A 426 -5.62 -46.77 10.33
CA VAL A 426 -5.52 -47.67 11.50
C VAL A 426 -6.83 -48.42 11.69
N PHE A 427 -7.98 -47.75 11.66
CA PHE A 427 -9.29 -48.38 11.85
C PHE A 427 -9.65 -49.35 10.72
N PHE A 428 -9.28 -49.06 9.47
CA PHE A 428 -9.61 -49.93 8.33
C PHE A 428 -8.56 -51.02 8.02
N CYS A 429 -7.31 -50.88 8.50
CA CYS A 429 -6.29 -51.93 8.41
C CYS A 429 -6.31 -52.92 9.60
N LEU A 430 -7.06 -52.61 10.68
CA LEU A 430 -7.38 -53.59 11.73
C LEU A 430 -8.38 -54.61 11.17
N ASP A 431 -7.80 -55.58 10.47
CA ASP A 431 -8.31 -56.86 9.99
C ASP A 431 -9.84 -57.08 10.03
N PRO A 432 -10.53 -57.03 8.88
CA PRO A 432 -11.92 -57.47 8.78
C PRO A 432 -12.15 -58.94 9.18
N ASN A 433 -11.10 -59.77 9.26
CA ASN A 433 -11.21 -61.16 9.75
C ASN A 433 -11.12 -61.30 11.27
N SER A 434 -10.75 -60.25 12.01
CA SER A 434 -10.65 -60.31 13.48
C SER A 434 -12.02 -60.27 14.19
N LEU A 435 -13.09 -59.88 13.49
CA LEU A 435 -14.47 -59.90 13.98
C LEU A 435 -15.28 -61.12 13.50
N CYS A 436 -14.77 -61.92 12.55
CA CYS A 436 -15.45 -63.14 12.09
C CYS A 436 -14.96 -64.35 12.89
N GLY A 437 -15.65 -64.59 14.00
CA GLY A 437 -15.48 -65.68 14.97
C GLY A 437 -14.76 -66.95 14.51
N ARG A 438 -13.56 -67.18 15.04
CA ARG A 438 -12.91 -68.50 15.14
C ARG A 438 -13.52 -69.43 16.21
N SER A 439 -14.77 -69.21 16.65
CA SER A 439 -15.39 -70.02 17.72
C SER A 439 -16.47 -71.01 17.25
N ALA A 440 -16.96 -70.94 16.00
CA ALA A 440 -18.10 -71.77 15.58
C ALA A 440 -17.78 -72.99 14.68
N CYS A 441 -16.54 -73.19 14.23
CA CYS A 441 -16.22 -74.23 13.23
C CYS A 441 -15.32 -75.37 13.76
N SER A 442 -15.56 -75.84 14.99
CA SER A 442 -14.90 -77.04 15.55
C SER A 442 -15.86 -78.21 15.83
N ARG A 443 -17.12 -78.18 15.34
CA ARG A 443 -18.14 -79.17 15.70
C ARG A 443 -18.71 -80.03 14.55
N LEU A 444 -17.99 -80.22 13.44
CA LEU A 444 -18.46 -81.05 12.31
C LEU A 444 -17.38 -81.94 11.66
N ARG A 445 -16.45 -82.49 12.43
CA ARG A 445 -15.60 -83.62 11.97
C ARG A 445 -15.63 -84.77 12.98
N SER A 446 -16.69 -85.57 12.98
CA SER A 446 -16.68 -86.90 13.64
C SER A 446 -17.80 -87.84 13.15
N VAL A 447 -18.10 -87.91 11.85
CA VAL A 447 -19.13 -88.86 11.32
C VAL A 447 -18.57 -89.85 10.28
N ASP A 448 -17.30 -89.77 9.88
CA ASP A 448 -16.74 -90.69 8.87
C ASP A 448 -15.95 -91.90 9.43
N GLU A 449 -15.99 -92.18 10.74
CA GLU A 449 -15.33 -93.36 11.35
C GLU A 449 -16.29 -94.48 11.75
N LEU A 450 -17.31 -94.76 10.94
CA LEU A 450 -18.20 -95.91 11.14
C LEU A 450 -18.58 -96.57 9.81
N LYS A 451 -17.57 -97.01 9.05
CA LYS A 451 -17.67 -97.96 7.94
C LYS A 451 -16.29 -98.46 7.52
N ARG A 452 -15.64 -99.26 8.37
CA ARG A 452 -14.69 -100.28 7.95
C ARG A 452 -14.43 -101.30 9.05
#